data_AF-A0A3B4F419-F1
#
_entry.id   AF-A0A3B4F419-F1
#
_cell.length_a   1.000
_cell.length_b   1.000
_cell.length_c   1.000
_cell.angle_alpha   90.00
_cell.angle_beta   90.00
_cell.angle_gamma   90.00
#
_symmetry.space_group_name_H-M   'P 1'
#
loop_
_entity.id
_entity.type
_entity.pdbx_description
1 polymer ?
#
loop_
_entity_poly.entity_id
_entity_poly.type
_entity_poly.pdbx_seq_one_letter_code
_entity_poly.pdbx_strand_id
1 'polypeptide(L)'
;MNVTDAHGGDLSRGLEEVPVLFEGLAFHTFQYSPDNVQGPGSTEDPSEVTLPGCSCLSHSCCIDSCSCLQTHGQTYDGTGTLLNLNRTDLGFCSPVFECNALCTCSDDCSNRVVQRGLRFRLQVYKTRDRGWGARTLEKISHGAFVCEYAGEVISFEEARRRQLAQRSEENNYIIAVREHAGTGSVTETFVDPAQVGNVGRFLNHSCMPNLVMVPVRVHSVIPRLALFAGRDIEAQEELTFDYSGGYSNQRPAELLPMQSVGAAQARRTDGLQKKVCRCGSNNCTQFLPLDLSILS
;
A
#
# COMPACT_ATOMS: atom_id res chain seq x y z
N MET A 1 -2.09 29.77 35.08
CA MET A 1 -1.09 29.90 34.01
C MET A 1 -0.40 28.55 33.89
N ASN A 2 -0.61 27.84 32.79
CA ASN A 2 0.44 27.05 32.16
C ASN A 2 0.10 26.98 30.68
N VAL A 3 1.15 27.21 29.91
CA VAL A 3 1.15 27.59 28.51
C VAL A 3 0.97 26.34 27.66
N THR A 4 0.02 26.43 26.73
CA THR A 4 -0.17 25.64 25.50
C THR A 4 0.87 24.55 25.17
N ASP A 5 0.50 23.27 25.28
CA ASP A 5 1.11 22.20 24.46
C ASP A 5 0.49 22.27 23.06
N ALA A 6 1.19 22.95 22.16
CA ALA A 6 0.84 23.09 20.74
C ALA A 6 1.61 22.09 19.86
N HIS A 7 1.97 20.92 20.38
CA HIS A 7 2.79 19.93 19.67
C HIS A 7 2.12 18.55 19.64
N GLY A 8 1.97 18.02 18.42
CA GLY A 8 1.13 16.89 18.03
C GLY A 8 1.34 15.58 18.81
N GLY A 9 0.24 14.83 18.98
CA GLY A 9 0.26 13.49 19.56
C GLY A 9 0.75 12.42 18.59
N ASP A 10 1.12 11.26 19.15
CA ASP A 10 1.40 10.05 18.38
C ASP A 10 0.09 9.35 17.99
N LEU A 11 -0.20 9.33 16.70
CA LEU A 11 -1.39 8.72 16.13
C LEU A 11 -1.43 7.21 16.34
N SER A 12 -0.27 6.54 16.35
CA SER A 12 -0.20 5.08 16.54
C SER A 12 -0.33 4.68 18.00
N ARG A 13 -0.23 5.63 18.95
CA ARG A 13 -0.26 5.40 20.40
C ARG A 13 0.78 4.36 20.85
N GLY A 14 1.97 4.38 20.25
CA GLY A 14 3.06 3.47 20.54
C GLY A 14 2.91 2.08 19.92
N LEU A 15 1.99 1.87 18.98
CA LEU A 15 1.88 0.61 18.23
C LEU A 15 2.93 0.49 17.12
N GLU A 16 3.54 1.60 16.72
CA GLU A 16 4.65 1.64 15.76
C GLU A 16 5.97 1.86 16.51
N GLU A 17 7.07 1.37 15.95
CA GLU A 17 8.42 1.54 16.50
C GLU A 17 8.86 3.02 16.55
N VAL A 18 8.35 3.84 15.64
CA VAL A 18 8.55 5.28 15.62
C VAL A 18 7.19 5.99 15.64
N PRO A 19 7.05 7.13 16.34
CA PRO A 19 5.77 7.80 16.46
C PRO A 19 5.31 8.37 15.11
N VAL A 20 4.00 8.30 14.87
CA VAL A 20 3.34 8.94 13.74
C VAL A 20 2.78 10.27 14.23
N LEU A 21 3.48 11.37 13.94
CA LEU A 21 3.09 12.69 14.45
C LEU A 21 1.79 13.16 13.79
N PHE A 22 0.92 13.81 14.55
CA PHE A 22 -0.33 14.35 14.04
C PHE A 22 -0.47 15.86 14.31
N GLU A 23 -0.70 16.64 13.26
CA GLU A 23 -0.88 18.10 13.35
C GLU A 23 -2.35 18.49 13.11
N GLY A 24 -3.14 18.62 14.19
CA GLY A 24 -4.48 19.22 14.14
C GLY A 24 -5.42 18.83 15.28
N LEU A 25 -6.68 19.26 15.19
CA LEU A 25 -7.65 19.19 16.30
C LEU A 25 -8.63 18.01 16.24
N ALA A 26 -8.82 17.36 15.08
CA ALA A 26 -9.62 16.13 14.96
C ALA A 26 -9.61 15.57 13.51
N PHE A 27 -9.64 14.25 13.38
CA PHE A 27 -10.15 13.52 12.19
C PHE A 27 -11.21 12.53 12.67
N HIS A 28 -11.99 11.96 11.75
CA HIS A 28 -12.97 10.93 12.10
C HIS A 28 -12.31 9.77 12.84
N THR A 29 -12.80 9.43 14.02
CA THR A 29 -12.25 8.34 14.83
C THR A 29 -12.20 7.04 14.03
N PHE A 30 -11.02 6.43 13.96
CA PHE A 30 -10.78 5.09 13.43
C PHE A 30 -9.86 4.37 14.42
N GLN A 31 -9.80 3.04 14.33
CA GLN A 31 -8.88 2.24 15.13
C GLN A 31 -7.54 2.12 14.41
N TYR A 32 -6.46 2.56 15.07
CA TYR A 32 -5.12 2.35 14.53
C TYR A 32 -4.72 0.88 14.66
N SER A 33 -4.20 0.29 13.58
CA SER A 33 -3.57 -1.03 13.56
C SER A 33 -2.34 -0.95 12.67
N PRO A 34 -1.13 -1.34 13.12
CA PRO A 34 0.07 -1.33 12.29
C PRO A 34 -0.01 -2.37 11.15
N ASP A 35 -0.72 -3.47 11.39
CA ASP A 35 -0.88 -4.61 10.50
C ASP A 35 -2.31 -4.74 9.97
N ASN A 36 -2.46 -5.57 8.94
CA ASN A 36 -3.77 -6.02 8.46
C ASN A 36 -4.53 -6.80 9.54
N VAL A 37 -5.85 -6.64 9.56
CA VAL A 37 -6.76 -7.40 10.44
C VAL A 37 -7.79 -8.13 9.59
N GLN A 38 -8.30 -9.26 10.07
CA GLN A 38 -9.42 -9.93 9.41
C GLN A 38 -10.67 -9.04 9.44
N GLY A 39 -11.21 -8.74 8.26
CA GLY A 39 -12.43 -7.97 8.09
C GLY A 39 -13.63 -8.82 7.69
N PRO A 40 -14.83 -8.21 7.57
CA PRO A 40 -16.05 -8.92 7.22
C PRO A 40 -15.96 -9.67 5.88
N GLY A 41 -16.46 -10.91 5.90
CA GLY A 41 -16.49 -11.79 4.73
C GLY A 41 -15.16 -12.49 4.41
N SER A 42 -14.03 -12.05 4.98
CA SER A 42 -12.76 -12.76 4.77
C SER A 42 -12.74 -14.07 5.55
N THR A 43 -12.40 -15.17 4.87
CA THR A 43 -12.19 -16.48 5.49
C THR A 43 -10.77 -16.68 6.00
N GLU A 44 -9.83 -15.85 5.55
CA GLU A 44 -8.41 -15.95 5.88
C GLU A 44 -8.04 -14.86 6.89
N ASP A 45 -7.31 -15.25 7.93
CA ASP A 45 -6.72 -14.34 8.91
C ASP A 45 -5.33 -13.91 8.42
N PRO A 46 -5.08 -12.62 8.14
CA PRO A 46 -3.77 -12.15 7.68
C PRO A 46 -2.65 -12.35 8.71
N SER A 47 -2.98 -12.54 9.99
CA SER A 47 -2.02 -12.79 11.07
C SER A 47 -1.62 -14.26 11.21
N GLU A 48 -2.36 -15.18 10.59
CA GLU A 48 -2.07 -16.61 10.65
C GLU A 48 -0.80 -16.95 9.87
N VAL A 49 0.07 -17.77 10.46
CA VAL A 49 1.30 -18.24 9.82
C VAL A 49 1.02 -19.50 9.02
N THR A 50 0.75 -19.34 7.72
CA THR A 50 0.41 -20.43 6.80
C THR A 50 1.54 -20.78 5.83
N LEU A 51 2.45 -19.84 5.55
CA LEU A 51 3.57 -20.05 4.64
C LEU A 51 4.73 -20.79 5.33
N PRO A 52 5.35 -21.79 4.65
CA PRO A 52 6.49 -22.50 5.20
C PRO A 52 7.70 -21.57 5.33
N GLY A 53 8.48 -21.76 6.39
CA GLY A 53 9.76 -21.08 6.58
C GLY A 53 10.94 -21.81 5.94
N CYS A 54 12.08 -21.14 5.85
CA CYS A 54 13.35 -21.75 5.44
C CYS A 54 14.10 -22.40 6.63
N SER A 55 14.89 -23.42 6.33
CA SER A 55 15.76 -24.10 7.30
C SER A 55 17.21 -23.56 7.30
N CYS A 56 17.40 -22.28 6.92
CA CYS A 56 18.72 -21.67 6.85
C CYS A 56 19.30 -21.42 8.26
N LEU A 57 20.49 -21.95 8.53
CA LEU A 57 21.22 -21.73 9.79
C LEU A 57 22.13 -20.49 9.75
N SER A 58 22.15 -19.75 8.64
CA SER A 58 22.94 -18.54 8.48
C SER A 58 22.28 -17.36 9.18
N HIS A 59 23.11 -16.36 9.53
CA HIS A 59 22.62 -15.09 10.05
C HIS A 59 21.72 -14.36 9.03
N SER A 60 22.06 -14.44 7.74
CA SER A 60 21.26 -13.89 6.65
C SER A 60 21.08 -14.90 5.54
N CYS A 61 19.90 -14.93 4.95
CA CYS A 61 19.57 -15.78 3.80
C CYS A 61 20.21 -15.24 2.51
N CYS A 62 20.74 -16.15 1.68
CA CYS A 62 21.21 -15.82 0.34
C CYS A 62 20.41 -16.58 -0.72
N ILE A 63 20.41 -16.04 -1.95
CA ILE A 63 19.62 -16.57 -3.07
C ILE A 63 19.98 -18.01 -3.42
N ASP A 64 21.25 -18.41 -3.26
CA ASP A 64 21.73 -19.72 -3.67
C ASP A 64 21.21 -20.87 -2.78
N SER A 65 20.86 -20.59 -1.52
CA SER A 65 20.54 -21.64 -0.53
C SER A 65 19.20 -21.47 0.19
N CYS A 66 18.56 -20.30 0.11
CA CYS A 66 17.33 -20.04 0.86
C CYS A 66 16.08 -20.30 0.02
N SER A 67 15.21 -21.21 0.47
CA SER A 67 13.93 -21.49 -0.17
C SER A 67 13.01 -20.27 -0.30
N CYS A 68 13.09 -19.29 0.62
CA CYS A 68 12.33 -18.04 0.52
C CYS A 68 12.79 -17.17 -0.67
N LEU A 69 14.04 -17.31 -1.12
CA LEU A 69 14.64 -16.49 -2.17
C LEU A 69 14.82 -17.23 -3.50
N GLN A 70 14.95 -18.55 -3.49
CA GLN A 70 15.24 -19.35 -4.69
C GLN A 70 14.14 -19.27 -5.75
N THR A 71 12.87 -19.19 -5.34
CA THR A 71 11.74 -19.19 -6.30
C THR A 71 11.53 -17.84 -6.97
N HIS A 72 11.79 -16.74 -6.26
CA HIS A 72 11.40 -15.39 -6.70
C HIS A 72 12.57 -14.41 -6.84
N GLY A 73 13.78 -14.85 -6.48
CA GLY A 73 14.99 -14.07 -6.53
C GLY A 73 15.23 -13.24 -5.27
N GLN A 74 16.38 -12.57 -5.25
CA GLN A 74 16.72 -11.66 -4.17
C GLN A 74 15.89 -10.37 -4.29
N THR A 75 15.16 -10.04 -3.23
CA THR A 75 14.31 -8.84 -3.20
C THR A 75 15.07 -7.62 -2.68
N TYR A 76 15.80 -7.76 -1.57
CA TYR A 76 16.46 -6.67 -0.87
C TYR A 76 17.99 -6.77 -0.95
N ASP A 77 18.67 -5.63 -0.95
CA ASP A 77 20.10 -5.57 -0.71
C ASP A 77 20.43 -5.73 0.79
N GLY A 78 21.71 -5.66 1.14
CA GLY A 78 22.16 -5.78 2.53
C GLY A 78 21.72 -4.64 3.46
N THR A 79 21.15 -3.56 2.92
CA THR A 79 20.63 -2.41 3.66
C THR A 79 19.11 -2.44 3.82
N GLY A 80 18.44 -3.44 3.22
CA GLY A 80 16.98 -3.51 3.18
C GLY A 80 16.34 -2.68 2.07
N THR A 81 17.12 -2.23 1.09
CA THR A 81 16.64 -1.48 -0.07
C THR A 81 16.14 -2.45 -1.14
N LEU A 82 14.98 -2.17 -1.73
CA LEU A 82 14.39 -2.96 -2.81
C LEU A 82 15.25 -2.89 -4.08
N LEU A 83 15.75 -4.02 -4.57
CA LEU A 83 16.68 -4.10 -5.70
C LEU A 83 16.04 -3.78 -7.05
N ASN A 84 14.83 -4.30 -7.29
CA ASN A 84 14.12 -4.19 -8.56
C ASN A 84 12.79 -3.46 -8.38
N LEU A 85 12.84 -2.14 -8.33
CA LEU A 85 11.64 -1.28 -8.34
C LEU A 85 10.94 -1.27 -9.71
N ASN A 86 11.68 -1.55 -10.78
CA ASN A 86 11.16 -1.58 -12.15
C ASN A 86 10.68 -2.99 -12.51
N ARG A 87 9.50 -3.08 -13.12
CA ARG A 87 9.00 -4.30 -13.78
C ARG A 87 10.10 -4.86 -14.68
N THR A 88 10.27 -6.18 -14.65
CA THR A 88 11.09 -6.85 -15.68
C THR A 88 10.55 -6.47 -17.07
N ASP A 89 11.41 -6.39 -18.09
CA ASP A 89 11.04 -6.04 -19.47
C ASP A 89 9.90 -6.92 -20.05
N LEU A 90 9.56 -8.02 -19.37
CA LEU A 90 8.49 -8.96 -19.67
C LEU A 90 7.10 -8.54 -19.14
N GLY A 91 6.98 -7.41 -18.44
CA GLY A 91 5.69 -6.92 -17.96
C GLY A 91 5.09 -7.76 -16.83
N PHE A 92 5.92 -8.43 -16.04
CA PHE A 92 5.53 -9.16 -14.82
C PHE A 92 6.38 -8.71 -13.63
N CYS A 93 5.76 -8.56 -12.45
CA CYS A 93 6.46 -8.41 -11.18
C CYS A 93 6.60 -9.79 -10.54
N SER A 94 7.81 -10.15 -10.08
CA SER A 94 7.97 -11.33 -9.23
C SER A 94 7.30 -11.06 -7.88
N PRO A 95 6.51 -12.01 -7.34
CA PRO A 95 5.95 -11.85 -6.00
C PRO A 95 7.09 -11.83 -4.99
N VAL A 96 6.94 -11.05 -3.93
CA VAL A 96 7.95 -10.91 -2.88
C VAL A 96 7.58 -11.78 -1.69
N PHE A 97 8.56 -12.54 -1.17
CA PHE A 97 8.42 -13.37 0.01
C PHE A 97 9.54 -13.10 1.00
N GLU A 98 9.18 -12.62 2.18
CA GLU A 98 10.11 -12.47 3.30
C GLU A 98 10.30 -13.79 4.05
N CYS A 99 11.41 -13.90 4.78
CA CYS A 99 11.53 -14.91 5.81
C CYS A 99 10.51 -14.64 6.92
N ASN A 100 9.95 -15.68 7.53
CA ASN A 100 8.83 -15.54 8.46
C ASN A 100 9.12 -16.18 9.82
N ALA A 101 8.11 -16.28 10.67
CA ALA A 101 8.24 -16.82 12.03
C ALA A 101 8.63 -18.32 12.07
N LEU A 102 8.44 -19.06 10.98
CA LEU A 102 8.86 -20.46 10.85
C LEU A 102 10.26 -20.60 10.25
N CYS A 103 10.89 -19.51 9.83
CA CYS A 103 12.28 -19.54 9.37
C CYS A 103 13.23 -19.69 10.55
N THR A 104 14.30 -20.47 10.34
CA THR A 104 15.38 -20.67 11.34
C THR A 104 16.51 -19.65 11.23
N CYS A 105 16.50 -18.80 10.20
CA CYS A 105 17.45 -17.70 10.07
C CYS A 105 17.17 -16.59 11.09
N SER A 106 18.19 -15.77 11.38
CA SER A 106 18.12 -14.67 12.34
C SER A 106 16.96 -13.70 12.07
N ASP A 107 16.49 -13.01 13.12
CA ASP A 107 15.60 -11.85 13.01
C ASP A 107 16.27 -10.67 12.28
N ASP A 108 17.61 -10.65 12.29
CA ASP A 108 18.44 -9.72 11.54
C ASP A 108 18.65 -10.11 10.07
N CYS A 109 18.04 -11.20 9.60
CA CYS A 109 18.11 -11.64 8.21
C CYS A 109 17.73 -10.49 7.25
N SER A 110 18.50 -10.29 6.18
CA SER A 110 18.26 -9.22 5.19
C SER A 110 16.97 -9.44 4.39
N ASN A 111 16.39 -10.65 4.43
CA ASN A 111 15.08 -10.94 3.86
C ASN A 111 13.92 -10.71 4.87
N ARG A 112 14.08 -9.77 5.79
CA ARG A 112 13.07 -9.30 6.75
C ARG A 112 13.12 -7.77 6.76
N VAL A 113 12.26 -7.10 6.00
CA VAL A 113 12.26 -5.63 5.86
C VAL A 113 10.90 -5.07 6.25
N VAL A 114 9.83 -5.44 5.54
CA VAL A 114 8.46 -4.98 5.76
C VAL A 114 7.97 -5.40 7.15
N GLN A 115 8.24 -6.64 7.55
CA GLN A 115 7.81 -7.14 8.86
C GLN A 115 8.47 -6.42 10.05
N ARG A 116 9.49 -5.58 9.81
CA ARG A 116 10.13 -4.76 10.86
C ARG A 116 9.36 -3.48 11.18
N GLY A 117 8.26 -3.22 10.48
CA GLY A 117 7.37 -2.08 10.72
C GLY A 117 7.96 -0.73 10.32
N LEU A 118 7.24 0.33 10.68
CA LEU A 118 7.60 1.70 10.33
C LEU A 118 8.95 2.12 10.97
N ARG A 119 9.87 2.66 10.16
CA ARG A 119 11.18 3.16 10.64
C ARG A 119 11.42 4.65 10.40
N PHE A 120 10.67 5.28 9.50
CA PHE A 120 10.78 6.70 9.22
C PHE A 120 9.76 7.51 10.02
N ARG A 121 10.15 8.66 10.54
CA ARG A 121 9.22 9.55 11.24
C ARG A 121 8.30 10.23 10.24
N LEU A 122 7.02 9.90 10.31
CA LEU A 122 5.98 10.47 9.46
C LEU A 122 5.13 11.47 10.23
N GLN A 123 4.55 12.41 9.49
CA GLN A 123 3.58 13.36 10.03
C GLN A 123 2.32 13.37 9.18
N VAL A 124 1.18 13.15 9.84
CA VAL A 124 -0.15 13.38 9.27
C VAL A 124 -0.52 14.86 9.45
N TYR A 125 -0.82 15.53 8.34
CA TYR A 125 -1.04 16.97 8.30
C TYR A 125 -2.19 17.35 7.37
N LYS A 126 -2.76 18.54 7.57
CA LYS A 126 -3.81 19.05 6.69
C LYS A 126 -3.19 19.59 5.40
N THR A 127 -3.54 18.98 4.27
CA THR A 127 -3.16 19.50 2.94
C THR A 127 -4.01 20.71 2.57
N ARG A 128 -3.58 21.43 1.53
CA ARG A 128 -4.31 22.61 1.02
C ARG A 128 -5.70 22.27 0.47
N ASP A 129 -5.83 21.16 -0.27
CA ASP A 129 -7.03 20.87 -1.07
C ASP A 129 -7.36 19.37 -1.27
N ARG A 130 -6.61 18.47 -0.63
CA ARG A 130 -6.79 17.00 -0.71
C ARG A 130 -7.21 16.36 0.61
N GLY A 131 -7.56 17.18 1.60
CA GLY A 131 -7.92 16.72 2.93
C GLY A 131 -6.68 16.48 3.79
N TRP A 132 -6.59 15.33 4.45
CA TRP A 132 -5.41 14.94 5.22
C TRP A 132 -4.38 14.28 4.29
N GLY A 133 -3.10 14.45 4.61
CA GLY A 133 -1.97 13.86 3.89
C GLY A 133 -0.94 13.35 4.89
N ALA A 134 -0.01 12.52 4.41
CA ALA A 134 1.17 12.12 5.16
C ALA A 134 2.43 12.68 4.49
N ARG A 135 3.38 13.16 5.28
CA ARG A 135 4.71 13.59 4.81
C ARG A 135 5.80 12.96 5.66
N THR A 136 6.99 12.80 5.08
CA THR A 136 8.17 12.38 5.85
C THR A 136 8.80 13.57 6.56
N LEU A 137 9.40 13.36 7.74
CA LEU A 137 10.15 14.38 8.48
C LEU A 137 11.67 14.33 8.21
N GLU A 138 12.10 13.35 7.42
CA GLU A 138 13.49 13.07 7.11
C GLU A 138 13.64 12.59 5.66
N LYS A 139 14.88 12.61 5.16
CA LYS A 139 15.17 12.15 3.80
C LYS A 139 14.99 10.63 3.72
N ILE A 140 14.31 10.15 2.69
CA ILE A 140 14.14 8.74 2.38
C ILE A 140 14.85 8.44 1.06
N SER A 141 15.74 7.45 1.07
CA SER A 141 16.47 7.05 -0.14
C SER A 141 15.60 6.16 -1.04
N HIS A 142 15.80 6.26 -2.35
CA HIS A 142 15.16 5.38 -3.33
C HIS A 142 15.28 3.89 -2.94
N GLY A 143 14.17 3.16 -3.01
CA GLY A 143 14.05 1.73 -2.69
C GLY A 143 13.85 1.41 -1.20
N ALA A 144 13.89 2.39 -0.29
CA ALA A 144 13.62 2.15 1.11
C ALA A 144 12.14 1.85 1.37
N PHE A 145 11.86 0.92 2.28
CA PHE A 145 10.51 0.67 2.79
C PHE A 145 10.03 1.85 3.64
N VAL A 146 8.86 2.40 3.31
CA VAL A 146 8.31 3.59 3.98
C VAL A 146 7.25 3.21 4.99
N CYS A 147 6.17 2.58 4.56
CA CYS A 147 5.09 2.09 5.41
C CYS A 147 4.22 1.10 4.63
N GLU A 148 3.24 0.50 5.30
CA GLU A 148 2.21 -0.28 4.63
C GLU A 148 0.94 0.52 4.37
N TYR A 149 0.13 0.02 3.45
CA TYR A 149 -1.30 0.30 3.38
C TYR A 149 -2.04 -0.84 4.09
N ALA A 150 -2.21 -0.72 5.40
CA ALA A 150 -2.78 -1.77 6.24
C ALA A 150 -4.18 -1.42 6.75
N GLY A 151 -5.06 -2.42 6.81
CA GLY A 151 -6.42 -2.27 7.31
C GLY A 151 -7.21 -3.57 7.37
N GLU A 152 -8.53 -3.48 7.29
CA GLU A 152 -9.39 -4.68 7.23
C GLU A 152 -9.20 -5.41 5.89
N VAL A 153 -8.87 -6.70 5.94
CA VAL A 153 -8.91 -7.58 4.78
C VAL A 153 -10.33 -8.10 4.63
N ILE A 154 -11.02 -7.69 3.56
CA ILE A 154 -12.46 -7.92 3.37
C ILE A 154 -12.74 -8.79 2.13
N SER A 155 -13.92 -9.42 2.08
CA SER A 155 -14.33 -10.14 0.87
C SER A 155 -14.69 -9.19 -0.28
N PHE A 156 -14.75 -9.74 -1.49
CA PHE A 156 -15.25 -9.03 -2.66
C PHE A 156 -16.67 -8.49 -2.45
N GLU A 157 -17.58 -9.29 -1.87
CA GLU A 157 -18.96 -8.87 -1.60
C GLU A 157 -19.02 -7.69 -0.62
N GLU A 158 -18.17 -7.72 0.40
CA GLU A 158 -18.09 -6.62 1.37
C GLU A 158 -17.47 -5.36 0.75
N ALA A 159 -16.40 -5.49 -0.03
CA ALA A 159 -15.80 -4.39 -0.78
C ALA A 159 -16.84 -3.73 -1.70
N ARG A 160 -17.58 -4.55 -2.45
CA ARG A 160 -18.68 -4.09 -3.32
C ARG A 160 -19.79 -3.41 -2.55
N ARG A 161 -20.20 -3.97 -1.41
CA ARG A 161 -21.23 -3.38 -0.54
C ARG A 161 -20.80 -2.00 -0.02
N ARG A 162 -19.55 -1.87 0.46
CA ARG A 162 -18.97 -0.61 0.95
C ARG A 162 -18.86 0.42 -0.18
N GLN A 163 -18.39 0.01 -1.36
CA GLN A 163 -18.27 0.88 -2.53
C GLN A 163 -19.63 1.43 -3.01
N LEU A 164 -20.68 0.59 -2.99
CA LEU A 164 -22.03 1.00 -3.37
C LEU A 164 -22.71 1.90 -2.32
N ALA A 165 -22.35 1.76 -1.04
CA ALA A 165 -22.88 2.58 0.04
C ALA A 165 -22.16 3.94 0.17
N GLN A 166 -21.01 4.10 -0.48
CA GLN A 166 -20.18 5.30 -0.40
C GLN A 166 -20.88 6.53 -0.96
N ARG A 167 -20.91 7.60 -0.17
CA ARG A 167 -21.42 8.91 -0.61
C ARG A 167 -20.35 9.68 -1.38
N SER A 168 -20.76 10.59 -2.26
CA SER A 168 -19.84 11.41 -3.07
C SER A 168 -18.83 12.22 -2.24
N GLU A 169 -19.21 12.63 -1.04
CA GLU A 169 -18.38 13.40 -0.11
C GLU A 169 -17.39 12.53 0.70
N GLU A 170 -17.62 11.23 0.78
CA GLU A 170 -16.80 10.29 1.58
C GLU A 170 -15.59 9.81 0.81
N ASN A 171 -14.45 9.65 1.50
CA ASN A 171 -13.23 9.12 0.88
C ASN A 171 -13.36 7.62 0.61
N ASN A 172 -12.75 7.19 -0.50
CA ASN A 172 -12.57 5.78 -0.81
C ASN A 172 -11.18 5.33 -0.38
N TYR A 173 -11.15 4.30 0.47
CA TYR A 173 -9.92 3.72 0.98
C TYR A 173 -9.73 2.27 0.53
N ILE A 174 -10.69 1.67 -0.18
CA ILE A 174 -10.57 0.29 -0.61
C ILE A 174 -9.50 0.19 -1.69
N ILE A 175 -8.49 -0.64 -1.45
CA ILE A 175 -7.51 -1.05 -2.45
C ILE A 175 -7.78 -2.49 -2.83
N ALA A 176 -7.93 -2.74 -4.13
CA ALA A 176 -7.98 -4.07 -4.72
C ALA A 176 -6.64 -4.39 -5.39
N VAL A 177 -5.96 -5.42 -4.90
CA VAL A 177 -4.73 -5.95 -5.50
C VAL A 177 -5.07 -7.23 -6.25
N ARG A 178 -4.68 -7.28 -7.53
CA ARG A 178 -4.92 -8.42 -8.43
C ARG A 178 -3.60 -9.00 -8.92
N GLU A 179 -3.27 -10.20 -8.44
CA GLU A 179 -2.02 -10.89 -8.79
C GLU A 179 -2.30 -12.02 -9.77
N HIS A 180 -1.64 -11.99 -10.93
CA HIS A 180 -1.80 -13.01 -11.98
C HIS A 180 -0.69 -14.06 -11.84
N ALA A 181 -1.06 -15.29 -11.46
CA ALA A 181 -0.10 -16.36 -11.18
C ALA A 181 0.24 -17.22 -12.41
N GLY A 182 0.40 -16.61 -13.60
CA GLY A 182 0.85 -17.27 -14.86
C GLY A 182 -0.03 -18.38 -15.44
N THR A 183 -0.88 -19.02 -14.64
CA THR A 183 -1.74 -20.16 -14.98
C THR A 183 -3.20 -19.77 -15.21
N GLY A 184 -3.47 -18.47 -15.35
CA GLY A 184 -4.83 -17.91 -15.50
C GLY A 184 -5.61 -17.78 -14.19
N SER A 185 -5.03 -18.19 -13.05
CA SER A 185 -5.56 -17.87 -11.73
C SER A 185 -5.17 -16.44 -11.34
N VAL A 186 -6.16 -15.66 -10.91
CA VAL A 186 -6.00 -14.31 -10.38
C VAL A 186 -6.35 -14.36 -8.90
N THR A 187 -5.39 -14.02 -8.04
CA THR A 187 -5.65 -13.80 -6.63
C THR A 187 -6.05 -12.34 -6.44
N GLU A 188 -7.17 -12.11 -5.75
CA GLU A 188 -7.64 -10.78 -5.41
C GLU A 188 -7.56 -10.57 -3.89
N THR A 189 -7.03 -9.43 -3.47
CA THR A 189 -6.99 -9.03 -2.07
C THR A 189 -7.57 -7.62 -1.94
N PHE A 190 -8.55 -7.46 -1.06
CA PHE A 190 -9.19 -6.18 -0.77
C PHE A 190 -8.81 -5.71 0.63
N VAL A 191 -8.18 -4.54 0.73
CA VAL A 191 -7.78 -3.92 2.00
C VAL A 191 -8.53 -2.61 2.16
N ASP A 192 -9.22 -2.43 3.28
CA ASP A 192 -9.96 -1.21 3.61
C ASP A 192 -9.56 -0.66 4.99
N PRO A 193 -8.77 0.44 5.03
CA PRO A 193 -8.37 1.08 6.27
C PRO A 193 -9.35 2.15 6.78
N ALA A 194 -10.61 2.16 6.30
CA ALA A 194 -11.59 3.16 6.70
C ALA A 194 -11.87 3.13 8.21
N GLN A 195 -12.13 1.95 8.78
CA GLN A 195 -12.49 1.74 10.19
C GLN A 195 -11.30 1.28 11.04
N VAL A 196 -10.50 0.34 10.53
CA VAL A 196 -9.27 -0.14 11.16
C VAL A 196 -8.14 -0.02 10.16
N GLY A 197 -7.06 0.70 10.48
CA GLY A 197 -5.92 0.81 9.56
C GLY A 197 -4.74 1.58 10.13
N ASN A 198 -3.71 1.79 9.31
CA ASN A 198 -2.47 2.45 9.72
C ASN A 198 -2.30 3.85 9.10
N VAL A 199 -1.09 4.43 9.21
CA VAL A 199 -0.73 5.71 8.58
C VAL A 199 -0.91 5.73 7.05
N GLY A 200 -0.84 4.58 6.38
CA GLY A 200 -0.99 4.44 4.92
C GLY A 200 -2.32 4.97 4.38
N ARG A 201 -3.39 4.96 5.19
CA ARG A 201 -4.71 5.51 4.83
C ARG A 201 -4.71 7.01 4.52
N PHE A 202 -3.68 7.73 4.97
CA PHE A 202 -3.53 9.18 4.77
C PHE A 202 -2.69 9.53 3.54
N LEU A 203 -2.13 8.55 2.84
CA LEU A 203 -1.34 8.79 1.64
C LEU A 203 -2.24 9.20 0.50
N ASN A 204 -2.01 10.39 -0.06
CA ASN A 204 -2.80 10.90 -1.17
C ASN A 204 -2.36 10.32 -2.51
N HIS A 205 -3.24 10.44 -3.49
CA HIS A 205 -2.92 10.13 -4.88
C HIS A 205 -1.99 11.19 -5.51
N SER A 206 -1.06 10.72 -6.35
CA SER A 206 -0.39 11.52 -7.36
C SER A 206 -0.27 10.76 -8.68
N CYS A 207 -0.37 11.46 -9.82
CA CYS A 207 -0.06 10.88 -11.14
C CYS A 207 1.46 10.87 -11.43
N MET A 208 2.27 11.49 -10.55
CA MET A 208 3.71 11.27 -10.40
C MET A 208 4.01 11.02 -8.92
N PRO A 209 3.68 9.82 -8.40
CA PRO A 209 3.92 9.47 -7.02
C PRO A 209 5.41 9.34 -6.74
N ASN A 210 5.75 9.40 -5.44
CA ASN A 210 7.07 9.08 -4.94
C ASN A 210 7.12 7.72 -4.22
N LEU A 211 5.98 7.04 -4.07
CA LEU A 211 5.89 5.69 -3.53
C LEU A 211 5.42 4.68 -4.59
N VAL A 212 5.93 3.46 -4.48
CA VAL A 212 5.55 2.29 -5.26
C VAL A 212 5.02 1.22 -4.31
N MET A 213 3.81 0.73 -4.58
CA MET A 213 3.20 -0.36 -3.81
C MET A 213 3.67 -1.72 -4.32
N VAL A 214 4.11 -2.58 -3.42
CA VAL A 214 4.58 -3.93 -3.69
C VAL A 214 3.85 -4.89 -2.74
N PRO A 215 3.11 -5.89 -3.26
CA PRO A 215 2.55 -6.96 -2.43
C PRO A 215 3.69 -7.84 -1.88
N VAL A 216 3.81 -7.91 -0.54
CA VAL A 216 4.86 -8.65 0.16
C VAL A 216 4.24 -9.71 1.06
N ARG A 217 4.59 -10.98 0.86
CA ARG A 217 4.13 -12.09 1.70
C ARG A 217 5.14 -12.38 2.80
N VAL A 218 4.64 -12.55 4.02
CA VAL A 218 5.47 -12.87 5.20
C VAL A 218 4.95 -14.16 5.83
N HIS A 219 3.88 -14.06 6.63
CA HIS A 219 3.30 -15.19 7.35
C HIS A 219 2.20 -15.91 6.55
N SER A 220 1.41 -15.15 5.81
CA SER A 220 0.22 -15.63 5.11
C SER A 220 0.30 -15.41 3.60
N VAL A 221 -0.57 -16.08 2.87
CA VAL A 221 -0.83 -15.84 1.43
C VAL A 221 -1.44 -14.47 1.17
N ILE A 222 -2.09 -13.87 2.18
CA ILE A 222 -2.55 -12.49 2.12
C ILE A 222 -1.32 -11.56 2.13
N PRO A 223 -1.09 -10.75 1.09
CA PRO A 223 0.06 -9.86 1.05
C PRO A 223 -0.11 -8.66 1.97
N ARG A 224 1.01 -8.21 2.54
CA ARG A 224 1.19 -6.87 3.10
C ARG A 224 1.38 -5.89 1.94
N LEU A 225 0.61 -4.82 1.89
CA LEU A 225 0.69 -3.82 0.82
C LEU A 225 1.77 -2.80 1.17
N ALA A 226 3.03 -3.16 0.94
CA ALA A 226 4.19 -2.38 1.33
C ALA A 226 4.48 -1.26 0.33
N LEU A 227 4.74 -0.05 0.82
CA LEU A 227 5.11 1.10 0.00
C LEU A 227 6.60 1.38 0.13
N PHE A 228 7.29 1.36 -1.00
CA PHE A 228 8.71 1.67 -1.12
C PHE A 228 8.90 3.01 -1.82
N ALA A 229 9.97 3.72 -1.50
CA ALA A 229 10.33 4.97 -2.17
C ALA A 229 10.71 4.69 -3.63
N GLY A 230 9.94 5.22 -4.58
CA GLY A 230 10.22 5.11 -6.03
C GLY A 230 11.29 6.09 -6.53
N ARG A 231 11.75 7.00 -5.66
CA ARG A 231 12.87 7.94 -5.84
C ARG A 231 13.31 8.44 -4.47
N ASP A 232 14.40 9.20 -4.43
CA ASP A 232 14.73 9.97 -3.23
C ASP A 232 13.59 10.94 -2.89
N ILE A 233 13.24 10.99 -1.61
CA ILE A 233 12.17 11.82 -1.06
C ILE A 233 12.79 12.73 -0.02
N GLU A 234 12.62 14.03 -0.18
CA GLU A 234 13.20 15.01 0.73
C GLU A 234 12.37 15.18 2.00
N ALA A 235 12.99 15.66 3.08
CA ALA A 235 12.26 15.96 4.31
C ALA A 235 11.14 16.97 4.05
N GLN A 236 10.00 16.79 4.72
CA GLN A 236 8.76 17.56 4.56
C GLN A 236 8.01 17.33 3.24
N GLU A 237 8.50 16.46 2.36
CA GLU A 237 7.79 16.10 1.13
C GLU A 237 6.57 15.20 1.43
N GLU A 238 5.44 15.48 0.78
CA GLU A 238 4.24 14.65 0.88
C GLU A 238 4.47 13.29 0.23
N LEU A 239 4.07 12.23 0.95
CA LEU A 239 4.13 10.86 0.48
C LEU A 239 2.85 10.54 -0.30
N THR A 240 3.03 10.09 -1.54
CA THR A 240 1.92 9.82 -2.47
C THR A 240 2.17 8.56 -3.27
N PHE A 241 1.10 7.85 -3.60
CA PHE A 241 1.13 6.67 -4.47
C PHE A 241 0.05 6.76 -5.56
N ASP A 242 0.14 5.92 -6.57
CA ASP A 242 -0.90 5.84 -7.60
C ASP A 242 -2.01 4.89 -7.17
N TYR A 243 -3.22 5.44 -6.99
CA TYR A 243 -4.41 4.68 -6.56
C TYR A 243 -4.88 3.68 -7.61
N SER A 244 -4.44 3.82 -8.88
CA SER A 244 -4.73 2.84 -9.92
C SER A 244 -3.76 1.65 -9.94
N GLY A 245 -2.65 1.73 -9.19
CA GLY A 245 -1.51 0.82 -9.33
C GLY A 245 -0.78 0.95 -10.68
N GLY A 246 -1.13 1.95 -11.50
CA GLY A 246 -0.74 2.10 -12.90
C GLY A 246 0.57 2.85 -13.15
N TYR A 247 1.14 3.55 -12.18
CA TYR A 247 2.37 4.34 -12.37
C TYR A 247 3.59 3.45 -12.67
N SER A 248 3.52 2.16 -12.34
CA SER A 248 4.49 1.16 -12.78
C SER A 248 4.23 0.63 -14.21
N ASN A 249 3.23 1.17 -14.94
CA ASN A 249 2.58 0.48 -16.05
C ASN A 249 2.34 1.28 -17.33
N GLN A 250 3.09 2.36 -17.63
CA GLN A 250 3.09 2.92 -18.99
C GLN A 250 4.24 3.89 -19.31
N ARG A 251 5.02 3.56 -20.35
CA ARG A 251 5.37 4.56 -21.38
C ARG A 251 4.05 5.00 -22.03
N PRO A 252 3.88 6.26 -22.47
CA PRO A 252 2.60 6.73 -23.01
C PRO A 252 2.16 5.85 -24.17
N ALA A 253 1.16 4.99 -23.95
CA ALA A 253 0.51 4.28 -25.03
C ALA A 253 -0.37 5.29 -25.74
N GLU A 254 -0.16 5.42 -27.04
CA GLU A 254 -0.89 6.30 -27.93
C GLU A 254 -2.41 6.15 -27.73
N LEU A 255 -3.09 7.30 -27.69
CA LEU A 255 -4.55 7.42 -27.70
C LEU A 255 -5.12 6.63 -28.87
N LEU A 256 -5.61 5.41 -28.63
CA LEU A 256 -6.46 4.74 -29.60
C LEU A 256 -7.87 5.35 -29.53
N PRO A 257 -8.49 5.70 -30.68
CA PRO A 257 -9.75 6.41 -30.69
C PRO A 257 -10.88 5.57 -30.10
N MET A 258 -11.75 6.21 -29.31
CA MET A 258 -13.01 5.64 -28.85
C MET A 258 -13.81 5.09 -30.03
N GLN A 259 -13.96 3.76 -30.10
CA GLN A 259 -15.06 3.15 -30.83
C GLN A 259 -16.12 2.72 -29.84
N SER A 260 -17.32 3.24 -30.10
CA SER A 260 -18.56 3.09 -29.37
C SER A 260 -18.94 1.63 -29.14
N VAL A 261 -18.94 1.19 -27.88
CA VAL A 261 -19.59 -0.05 -27.46
C VAL A 261 -20.66 0.26 -26.42
N GLY A 262 -21.92 0.18 -26.86
CA GLY A 262 -23.04 -0.33 -26.08
C GLY A 262 -23.59 0.52 -24.92
N ALA A 263 -24.76 1.12 -25.16
CA ALA A 263 -25.63 1.81 -24.20
C ALA A 263 -26.18 0.94 -23.01
N ALA A 264 -25.54 -0.18 -22.68
CA ALA A 264 -25.96 -1.10 -21.61
C ALA A 264 -25.20 -0.88 -20.28
N GLN A 265 -24.03 -0.24 -20.29
CA GLN A 265 -23.27 0.09 -19.06
C GLN A 265 -23.68 1.42 -18.42
N ALA A 266 -24.41 2.28 -19.15
CA ALA A 266 -24.78 3.62 -18.69
C ALA A 266 -25.77 3.65 -17.51
N ARG A 267 -26.46 2.53 -17.20
CA ARG A 267 -27.44 2.48 -16.10
C ARG A 267 -26.86 2.06 -14.74
N ARG A 268 -25.61 1.62 -14.66
CA ARG A 268 -24.99 1.15 -13.39
C ARG A 268 -24.09 2.19 -12.70
N THR A 269 -23.80 3.30 -13.38
CA THR A 269 -22.84 4.33 -12.93
C THR A 269 -23.50 5.64 -12.50
N ASP A 270 -24.84 5.71 -12.50
CA ASP A 270 -25.64 6.94 -12.29
C ASP A 270 -25.48 7.61 -10.90
N GLY A 271 -24.61 7.07 -10.02
CA GLY A 271 -24.31 7.65 -8.70
C GLY A 271 -22.83 7.81 -8.35
N LEU A 272 -21.88 7.27 -9.14
CA LEU A 272 -20.44 7.33 -8.83
C LEU A 272 -19.79 8.47 -9.59
N GLN A 273 -19.84 9.66 -9.00
CA GLN A 273 -19.20 10.84 -9.57
C GLN A 273 -17.67 10.71 -9.47
N LYS A 274 -16.97 10.80 -10.61
CA LYS A 274 -15.50 10.84 -10.64
C LYS A 274 -15.00 12.05 -9.86
N LYS A 275 -14.12 11.83 -8.88
CA LYS A 275 -13.49 12.91 -8.11
C LYS A 275 -12.35 13.55 -8.90
N VAL A 276 -12.25 14.87 -8.84
CA VAL A 276 -11.18 15.62 -9.51
C VAL A 276 -9.83 15.33 -8.83
N CYS A 277 -8.81 15.01 -9.62
CA CYS A 277 -7.44 14.86 -9.13
C CYS A 277 -6.80 16.24 -8.93
N ARG A 278 -6.22 16.44 -7.74
CA ARG A 278 -5.56 17.70 -7.33
C ARG A 278 -4.08 17.49 -7.01
N CYS A 279 -3.43 16.51 -7.65
CA CYS A 279 -2.02 16.19 -7.36
C CYS A 279 -1.03 17.26 -7.84
N GLY A 280 -1.43 18.12 -8.78
CA GLY A 280 -0.58 19.19 -9.33
C GLY A 280 0.55 18.70 -10.25
N SER A 281 0.59 17.42 -10.61
CA SER A 281 1.60 16.87 -11.51
C SER A 281 1.38 17.34 -12.96
N ASN A 282 2.48 17.52 -13.71
CA ASN A 282 2.43 17.94 -15.12
C ASN A 282 1.72 16.94 -16.05
N ASN A 283 1.62 15.68 -15.66
CA ASN A 283 0.98 14.59 -16.39
C ASN A 283 -0.37 14.16 -15.77
N CYS A 284 -1.01 15.03 -14.98
CA CYS A 284 -2.22 14.70 -14.24
C CYS A 284 -3.36 14.24 -15.16
N THR A 285 -4.00 13.12 -14.83
CA THR A 285 -5.13 12.52 -15.57
C THR A 285 -6.47 13.18 -15.25
N GLN A 286 -6.47 14.32 -14.55
CA GLN A 286 -7.61 15.16 -14.16
C GLN A 286 -8.59 14.55 -13.14
N PHE A 287 -8.70 13.22 -13.04
CA PHE A 287 -9.61 12.54 -12.11
C PHE A 287 -8.88 11.49 -11.29
N LEU A 288 -9.31 11.30 -10.04
CA LEU A 288 -8.83 10.17 -9.24
C LEU A 288 -9.27 8.87 -9.92
N PRO A 289 -8.39 7.87 -10.00
CA PRO A 289 -8.76 6.57 -10.55
C PRO A 289 -9.80 5.94 -9.63
N LEU A 290 -10.87 5.43 -10.24
CA LEU A 290 -11.92 4.71 -9.55
C LEU A 290 -11.90 3.28 -10.08
N ASP A 291 -11.67 2.31 -9.20
CA ASP A 291 -11.73 0.91 -9.58
C ASP A 291 -13.19 0.46 -9.74
N LEU A 292 -13.65 0.47 -10.98
CA LEU A 292 -15.00 0.02 -11.34
C LEU A 292 -15.12 -1.52 -11.32
N SER A 293 -14.01 -2.25 -11.22
CA SER A 293 -14.05 -3.72 -11.22
C SER A 293 -14.63 -4.31 -9.94
N ILE A 294 -14.61 -3.55 -8.85
CA ILE A 294 -15.30 -3.89 -7.58
C ILE A 294 -16.83 -3.85 -7.75
N LEU A 295 -17.33 -3.23 -8.83
CA LEU A 295 -18.76 -3.05 -9.10
C LEU A 295 -19.32 -4.00 -10.17
N SER A 296 -18.44 -4.67 -10.92
CA SER A 296 -18.84 -5.56 -12.02
C SER A 296 -19.53 -6.83 -11.54
#